data_AF-R2QXJ7-F1
#
_entry.id   AF-R2QXJ7-F1
#
_cell.length_a   1.000
_cell.length_b   1.000
_cell.length_c   1.000
_cell.angle_alpha   90.00
_cell.angle_beta   90.00
_cell.angle_gamma   90.00
#
_symmetry.space_group_name_H-M   'P 1'
#
loop_
_entity.id
_entity.type
_entity.pdbx_description
1 polymer ?
#
loop_
_entity_poly.entity_id
_entity_poly.type
_entity_poly.pdbx_seq_one_letter_code
_entity_poly.pdbx_strand_id
1 'polypeptide(L)'
;MIIEKPKVVEFRNDKIAASKKTQEMISRSELARRWGYSIGTIKRYTDRSFDPLPMEKTAPTRPGTKEVCRIPYELAMEWKERNTSRNYEVRA
;
A
#
# COMPACT_ATOMS: atom_id res chain seq x y z
N MET A 1 -31.67 7.17 51.96
CA MET A 1 -30.59 7.85 51.21
C MET A 1 -30.31 7.01 49.98
N ILE A 2 -30.87 7.39 48.82
CA ILE A 2 -30.79 6.58 47.59
C ILE A 2 -29.57 7.09 46.82
N ILE A 3 -28.56 6.23 46.67
CA ILE A 3 -27.32 6.56 45.96
C ILE A 3 -27.59 6.32 44.47
N GLU A 4 -27.80 7.40 43.71
CA GLU A 4 -27.86 7.33 42.25
C GLU A 4 -26.50 6.86 41.70
N LYS A 5 -26.52 5.75 40.95
CA LYS A 5 -25.33 5.28 40.25
C LYS A 5 -24.99 6.26 39.11
N PRO A 6 -23.71 6.61 38.90
CA PRO A 6 -23.32 7.49 37.82
C PRO A 6 -23.66 6.83 36.48
N LYS A 7 -24.41 7.56 35.66
CA LYS A 7 -24.75 7.19 34.28
C LYS A 7 -23.45 7.14 33.48
N VAL A 8 -22.96 5.93 33.18
CA VAL A 8 -21.83 5.72 32.29
C VAL A 8 -22.22 6.21 30.91
N VAL A 9 -21.68 7.37 30.52
CA VAL A 9 -21.81 7.87 29.16
C VAL A 9 -20.84 7.05 28.31
N GLU A 10 -21.36 6.00 27.68
CA GLU A 10 -20.63 5.30 26.63
C GLU A 10 -20.43 6.28 25.47
N PHE A 11 -19.26 6.93 25.43
CA PHE A 11 -18.82 7.67 24.26
C PHE A 11 -18.65 6.66 23.13
N ARG A 12 -19.71 6.46 22.34
CA ARG A 12 -19.64 5.75 21.08
C ARG A 12 -18.71 6.54 20.15
N ASN A 13 -17.46 6.10 20.12
CA ASN A 13 -16.42 6.56 19.21
C ASN A 13 -16.69 6.04 17.78
N ASP A 14 -17.91 6.20 17.27
CA ASP A 14 -18.30 5.79 15.91
C ASP A 14 -17.51 6.57 14.83
N LYS A 15 -16.87 7.69 15.22
CA LYS A 15 -16.03 8.50 14.33
C LYS A 15 -14.57 8.03 14.19
N ILE A 16 -14.09 7.10 15.03
CA ILE A 16 -12.76 6.47 14.83
C ILE A 16 -12.86 5.21 13.94
N ALA A 17 -14.05 4.91 13.42
CA ALA A 17 -14.19 4.06 12.24
C ALA A 17 -14.04 4.85 10.93
N ALA A 18 -13.63 6.13 11.00
CA ALA A 18 -13.31 6.93 9.82
C ALA A 18 -12.07 6.37 9.12
N SER A 19 -12.32 5.71 7.98
CA SER A 19 -11.38 5.59 6.89
C SER A 19 -10.04 4.91 7.24
N LYS A 20 -10.09 3.62 7.61
CA LYS A 20 -9.10 2.71 7.01
C LYS A 20 -9.44 2.67 5.52
N LYS A 21 -8.98 3.68 4.77
CA LYS A 21 -8.99 3.69 3.31
C LYS A 21 -8.44 2.32 2.92
N THR A 22 -9.29 1.44 2.43
CA THR A 22 -8.94 0.05 2.14
C THR A 22 -7.86 0.12 1.08
N GLN A 23 -6.60 0.09 1.52
CA GLN A 23 -5.48 0.40 0.65
C GLN A 23 -5.48 -0.66 -0.45
N GLU A 24 -5.65 -0.25 -1.71
CA GLU A 24 -5.79 -1.20 -2.80
C GLU A 24 -4.46 -1.96 -2.96
N MET A 25 -4.49 -3.25 -2.69
CA MET A 25 -3.31 -4.12 -2.74
C MET A 25 -3.24 -4.87 -4.07
N ILE A 26 -2.41 -4.38 -4.98
CA ILE A 26 -2.27 -4.92 -6.33
C ILE A 26 -1.03 -5.82 -6.48
N SER A 27 -1.05 -6.71 -7.47
CA SER A 27 0.12 -7.52 -7.81
C SER A 27 1.06 -6.77 -8.75
N ARG A 28 2.32 -7.24 -8.87
CA ARG A 28 3.28 -6.73 -9.87
C ARG A 28 2.74 -6.80 -11.30
N SER A 29 2.02 -7.87 -11.64
CA SER A 29 1.43 -8.07 -12.98
C SER A 29 0.30 -7.10 -13.25
N GLU A 30 -0.54 -6.84 -12.26
CA GLU A 30 -1.63 -5.86 -12.37
C GLU A 30 -1.08 -4.44 -12.51
N LEU A 31 -0.07 -4.10 -11.69
CA LEU A 31 0.61 -2.81 -11.79
C LEU A 31 1.25 -2.60 -13.16
N ALA A 32 1.91 -3.63 -13.70
CA ALA A 32 2.51 -3.61 -15.03
C ALA A 32 1.46 -3.27 -16.11
N ARG A 33 0.28 -3.90 -16.04
CA ARG A 33 -0.84 -3.63 -16.96
C ARG A 33 -1.34 -2.20 -16.85
N ARG A 34 -1.62 -1.72 -15.63
CA ARG A 34 -2.14 -0.36 -15.39
C ARG A 34 -1.16 0.73 -15.82
N TRP A 35 0.14 0.49 -15.68
CA TRP A 35 1.17 1.45 -16.06
C TRP A 35 1.67 1.31 -17.50
N GLY A 36 1.23 0.29 -18.24
CA GLY A 36 1.71 0.03 -19.59
C GLY A 36 3.19 -0.38 -19.63
N TYR A 37 3.71 -1.00 -18.56
CA TYR A 37 5.10 -1.45 -18.48
C TYR A 37 5.23 -2.96 -18.56
N SER A 38 6.42 -3.44 -18.91
CA SER A 38 6.74 -4.85 -18.81
C SER A 38 6.82 -5.30 -17.34
N ILE A 39 6.48 -6.57 -17.07
CA ILE A 39 6.63 -7.15 -15.74
C ILE A 39 8.09 -7.11 -15.26
N GLY A 40 9.06 -7.22 -16.18
CA GLY A 40 10.48 -7.11 -15.88
C GLY A 40 10.89 -5.72 -15.43
N THR A 41 10.23 -4.67 -15.96
CA THR A 41 10.41 -3.29 -15.50
C THR A 41 9.91 -3.13 -14.07
N ILE A 42 8.71 -3.64 -13.75
CA ILE A 42 8.17 -3.58 -12.39
C ILE A 42 9.03 -4.38 -11.39
N LYS A 43 9.57 -5.55 -11.79
CA LYS A 43 10.52 -6.31 -10.95
C LYS A 43 11.78 -5.51 -10.68
N ARG A 44 12.39 -4.95 -11.74
CA ARG A 44 13.53 -4.05 -11.59
C ARG A 44 13.20 -2.89 -10.65
N TYR A 45 11.96 -2.43 -10.66
CA TYR A 45 11.49 -1.35 -9.81
C TYR A 45 11.33 -1.71 -8.34
N THR A 46 10.87 -2.92 -8.04
CA THR A 46 10.73 -3.42 -6.65
C THR A 46 12.02 -3.95 -6.07
N ASP A 47 12.94 -4.43 -6.93
CA ASP A 47 14.15 -5.14 -6.50
C ASP A 47 15.39 -4.22 -6.53
N ARG A 48 15.20 -2.89 -6.59
CA ARG A 48 16.29 -1.90 -6.60
C ARG A 48 16.99 -1.83 -5.25
N SER A 49 18.31 -1.61 -5.27
CA SER A 49 19.08 -1.36 -4.05
C SER A 49 18.81 0.02 -3.44
N PHE A 50 18.39 1.00 -4.24
CA PHE A 50 18.08 2.36 -3.80
C PHE A 50 16.69 2.78 -4.29
N ASP A 51 15.88 3.33 -3.38
CA ASP A 51 14.48 3.73 -3.60
C ASP A 51 13.60 2.67 -4.30
N PRO A 52 13.51 1.43 -3.75
CA PRO A 52 12.64 0.41 -4.33
C PRO A 52 11.17 0.80 -4.23
N LEU A 53 10.38 0.35 -5.20
CA LEU A 53 8.93 0.45 -5.16
C LEU A 53 8.41 -0.32 -3.93
N PRO A 54 7.65 0.32 -3.02
CA PRO A 54 7.21 -0.32 -1.78
C PRO A 54 6.34 -1.54 -2.08
N MET A 55 6.67 -2.65 -1.42
CA MET A 55 5.92 -3.90 -1.53
C MET A 55 5.85 -4.59 -0.18
N GLU A 56 4.73 -5.23 0.07
CA GLU A 56 4.52 -6.14 1.18
C GLU A 56 4.69 -7.57 0.66
N LYS A 57 5.61 -8.32 1.27
CA LYS A 57 5.74 -9.75 1.04
C LYS A 57 4.81 -10.46 2.00
N THR A 58 3.84 -11.19 1.47
CA THR A 58 2.99 -12.05 2.28
C THR A 58 3.57 -13.46 2.28
N ALA A 59 3.61 -14.06 3.48
CA ALA A 59 4.05 -15.44 3.64
C ALA A 59 3.17 -16.37 2.80
N PRO A 60 3.74 -17.45 2.24
CA PRO A 60 2.96 -18.44 1.51
C PRO A 60 1.90 -19.04 2.45
N THR A 61 0.65 -19.03 2.01
CA THR A 61 -0.49 -19.54 2.81
C THR A 61 -0.58 -21.07 2.80
N ARG A 62 0.20 -21.74 1.95
CA ARG A 62 0.20 -23.20 1.80
C ARG A 62 1.63 -23.70 1.51
N PRO A 63 2.00 -24.90 1.99
CA PRO A 63 3.26 -25.53 1.60
C PRO A 63 3.35 -25.65 0.07
N GLY A 64 4.49 -25.23 -0.51
CA GLY A 64 4.73 -25.28 -1.95
C GLY A 64 4.20 -24.08 -2.76
N THR A 65 3.53 -23.10 -2.15
CA THR A 65 3.18 -21.85 -2.84
C THR A 65 4.28 -20.79 -2.68
N LYS A 66 4.38 -19.88 -3.66
CA LYS A 66 5.37 -18.79 -3.63
C LYS A 66 4.81 -17.61 -2.82
N GLU A 67 5.71 -16.85 -2.20
CA GLU A 67 5.39 -15.55 -1.60
C GLU A 67 4.62 -14.67 -2.59
N VAL A 68 3.53 -14.06 -2.12
CA VAL A 68 2.76 -13.12 -2.93
C VAL A 68 3.22 -11.72 -2.58
N CYS A 69 3.85 -11.05 -3.54
CA CYS A 69 4.18 -9.63 -3.43
C CYS A 69 2.93 -8.80 -3.71
N ARG A 70 2.51 -8.00 -2.73
CA ARG A 70 1.42 -7.03 -2.84
C ARG A 70 2.00 -5.63 -2.77
N ILE A 71 1.53 -4.75 -3.64
CA ILE A 71 1.98 -3.37 -3.72
C ILE A 71 0.78 -2.51 -3.36
N PRO A 72 0.91 -1.62 -2.36
CA PRO A 72 -0.12 -0.63 -2.09
C PRO A 72 -0.18 0.37 -3.25
N TYR A 73 -1.32 0.43 -3.94
CA TYR A 73 -1.42 1.17 -5.21
C TYR A 73 -1.15 2.67 -5.04
N GLU A 74 -1.62 3.27 -3.96
CA GLU A 74 -1.41 4.69 -3.67
C GLU A 74 0.09 5.02 -3.53
N LEU A 75 0.82 4.22 -2.76
CA LEU A 75 2.27 4.38 -2.62
C LEU A 75 3.01 4.13 -3.94
N ALA A 76 2.49 3.23 -4.78
CA ALA A 76 3.05 3.02 -6.10
C ALA A 76 2.89 4.26 -6.99
N MET A 77 1.74 4.92 -6.95
CA MET A 77 1.50 6.16 -7.70
C MET A 77 2.41 7.29 -7.22
N GLU A 78 2.52 7.51 -5.91
CA GLU A 78 3.45 8.49 -5.33
C GLU A 78 4.92 8.17 -5.69
N TRP A 79 5.30 6.91 -5.64
CA TRP A 79 6.63 6.46 -6.08
C TRP A 79 6.86 6.78 -7.56
N LYS A 80 5.87 6.51 -8.42
CA LYS A 80 5.93 6.78 -9.86
C LYS A 80 6.11 8.26 -10.11
N GLU A 81 5.27 9.12 -9.53
CA GLU A 81 5.32 10.57 -9.68
C GLU A 81 6.70 11.12 -9.30
N ARG A 82 7.22 10.76 -8.12
CA ARG A 82 8.55 11.19 -7.67
C ARG A 82 9.67 10.79 -8.63
N ASN A 83 9.58 9.60 -9.24
CA ASN A 83 10.62 9.06 -10.10
C ASN A 83 10.45 9.44 -11.59
N THR A 84 9.25 9.80 -12.04
CA THR A 84 9.02 10.39 -13.36
C THR A 84 9.39 11.86 -13.40
N SER A 85 9.12 12.62 -12.34
CA SER A 85 9.45 14.05 -12.26
C SER A 85 10.95 14.28 -12.13
N ARG A 86 11.67 13.42 -11.38
CA ARG A 86 13.15 13.43 -11.31
C ARG A 86 13.83 13.30 -12.68
N ASN A 87 13.24 12.58 -13.63
CA ASN A 87 13.80 12.45 -14.97
C ASN A 87 13.69 13.72 -15.81
N TYR A 88 12.76 14.63 -15.49
CA TYR A 88 12.63 15.93 -16.16
C TYR A 88 13.65 16.95 -15.64
N GLU A 89 13.92 16.96 -14.33
CA GLU A 89 14.87 17.93 -13.73
C GLU A 89 16.33 17.65 -14.08
N VAL A 90 16.71 16.39 -14.32
CA VAL A 90 18.10 16.03 -14.68
C VAL A 90 18.39 16.24 -16.18
N ARG A 91 17.37 16.58 -16.98
CA ARG A 91 17.49 16.80 -18.43
C ARG A 91 17.32 18.26 -18.87
N ALA A 92 17.10 19.18 -17.93
CA ALA A 92 16.99 20.63 -18.19
C ALA A 92 18.36 21.31 -18.14
#